data_AF-A0A7L4PHM8-F1
#
_entry.id   AF-A0A7L4PHM8-F1
#
_cell.length_a   1.000
_cell.length_b   1.000
_cell.length_c   1.000
_cell.angle_alpha   90.00
_cell.angle_beta   90.00
_cell.angle_gamma   90.00
#
_symmetry.space_group_name_H-M   'P 1'
#
loop_
_entity.id
_entity.type
_entity.pdbx_description
1 polymer ?
#
loop_
_entity_poly.entity_id
_entity_poly.type
_entity_poly.pdbx_seq_one_letter_code
_entity_poly.pdbx_strand_id
1 'polypeptide(L)'
;MGCIEELKPEVLLSRVSFKESREYIEKNCDEVYYFQPGFKIFGEYIIGVPPIAVGIKDGHLVFPYTKPCHGTFVLRLKDQAEEDRIRKAGKEETLKSLKKKR
;
A
#
# COMPACT_ATOMS: atom_id res chain seq x y z
N MET A 1 -1.20 18.89 1.59
CA MET A 1 -0.55 18.07 2.64
C MET A 1 -1.69 17.45 3.41
N GLY A 2 -1.94 16.15 3.27
CA GLY A 2 -2.95 15.45 4.06
C GLY A 2 -2.20 14.39 4.85
N CYS A 3 -2.10 14.57 6.17
CA CYS A 3 -1.50 13.55 7.01
C CYS A 3 -2.41 12.32 7.02
N ILE A 4 -1.84 11.11 6.87
CA ILE A 4 -2.59 9.85 6.95
C ILE A 4 -3.41 9.78 8.25
N GLU A 5 -2.92 10.37 9.34
CA GLU A 5 -3.61 10.40 10.64
C GLU A 5 -4.87 11.26 10.64
N GLU A 6 -4.93 12.33 9.85
CA GLU A 6 -6.11 13.21 9.75
C GLU A 6 -7.26 12.57 8.97
N LEU A 7 -6.93 11.60 8.12
CA LEU A 7 -7.88 10.87 7.27
C LEU A 7 -8.64 9.78 8.03
N LYS A 8 -8.36 9.59 9.33
CA LYS A 8 -8.97 8.55 10.20
C LYS A 8 -8.99 7.16 9.56
N PRO A 9 -7.81 6.62 9.18
CA PRO A 9 -7.72 5.30 8.58
C PRO A 9 -8.18 4.23 9.58
N GLU A 10 -8.85 3.22 9.06
CA GLU A 10 -9.22 2.03 9.81
C GLU A 10 -7.98 1.13 9.94
N VAL A 11 -7.64 0.71 11.16
CA VAL A 11 -6.53 -0.22 11.40
C VAL A 11 -7.06 -1.65 11.28
N LEU A 12 -6.64 -2.37 10.24
CA LEU A 12 -7.03 -3.76 10.03
C LEU A 12 -6.11 -4.74 10.77
N LEU A 13 -4.81 -4.46 10.77
CA LEU A 13 -3.79 -5.21 11.50
C LEU A 13 -2.80 -4.27 12.16
N SER A 14 -2.29 -4.67 13.32
CA SER A 14 -1.29 -3.89 14.09
C SER A 14 -0.15 -4.78 14.54
N ARG A 15 1.07 -4.24 14.55
CA ARG A 15 2.28 -4.92 15.04
C ARG A 15 2.59 -6.24 14.31
N VAL A 16 2.34 -6.25 13.01
CA VAL A 16 2.62 -7.41 12.15
C VAL A 16 3.97 -7.28 11.45
N SER A 17 4.51 -8.39 10.97
CA SER A 17 5.68 -8.38 10.11
C SER A 17 5.35 -7.89 8.69
N PHE A 18 6.36 -7.44 7.93
CA PHE A 18 6.19 -7.07 6.52
C PHE A 18 5.62 -8.21 5.66
N LYS A 19 5.94 -9.45 6.01
CA LYS A 19 5.44 -10.64 5.33
C LYS A 19 3.95 -10.82 5.59
N GLU A 20 3.53 -10.76 6.85
CA GLU A 20 2.11 -10.88 7.23
C GLU A 20 1.27 -9.76 6.64
N SER A 21 1.77 -8.51 6.66
CA SER A 21 1.05 -7.40 6.02
C SER A 21 0.83 -7.64 4.53
N ARG A 22 1.84 -8.18 3.84
CA ARG A 22 1.74 -8.51 2.41
C ARG A 22 0.72 -9.62 2.17
N GLU A 23 0.85 -10.73 2.87
CA GLU A 23 -0.05 -11.88 2.73
C GLU A 23 -1.50 -11.52 3.04
N TYR A 24 -1.73 -10.64 4.02
CA TYR A 24 -3.05 -10.13 4.32
C TYR A 24 -3.64 -9.36 3.14
N ILE A 25 -2.88 -8.43 2.54
CA ILE A 25 -3.33 -7.63 1.40
C ILE A 25 -3.62 -8.53 0.20
N GLU A 26 -2.72 -9.46 -0.10
CA GLU A 26 -2.86 -10.41 -1.22
C GLU A 26 -4.10 -11.29 -1.12
N LYS A 27 -4.49 -11.71 0.09
CA LYS A 27 -5.63 -12.60 0.31
C LYS A 27 -6.97 -11.87 0.44
N ASN A 28 -6.96 -10.62 0.91
CA ASN A 28 -8.18 -9.91 1.30
C ASN A 28 -8.62 -8.82 0.33
N CYS A 29 -7.81 -8.45 -0.66
CA CYS A 29 -8.12 -7.37 -1.61
C CYS A 29 -8.43 -7.91 -3.01
N ASP A 30 -9.32 -7.23 -3.73
CA ASP A 30 -9.74 -7.61 -5.08
C ASP A 30 -8.66 -7.27 -6.12
N GLU A 31 -8.01 -6.13 -5.93
CA GLU A 31 -6.88 -5.69 -6.74
C GLU A 31 -5.65 -5.55 -5.86
N VAL A 32 -4.49 -6.01 -6.34
CA VAL A 32 -3.22 -5.92 -5.62
C VAL A 32 -2.14 -5.42 -6.56
N TYR A 33 -1.44 -4.39 -6.12
CA TYR A 33 -0.34 -3.75 -6.82
C TYR A 33 0.92 -3.81 -5.96
N TYR A 34 2.07 -4.00 -6.62
CA TYR A 34 3.36 -4.12 -5.94
C TYR A 34 4.23 -2.91 -6.25
N PHE A 35 4.79 -2.33 -5.20
CA PHE A 35 5.65 -1.15 -5.27
C PHE A 35 7.00 -1.41 -4.63
N GLN A 36 8.00 -0.63 -5.05
CA GLN A 36 9.29 -0.57 -4.37
C GLN A 36 9.19 0.30 -3.09
N PRO A 37 10.03 0.03 -2.07
CA PRO A 37 10.15 0.90 -0.91
C PRO A 37 10.46 2.35 -1.31
N GLY A 38 9.90 3.30 -0.56
CA GLY A 38 9.99 4.73 -0.90
C GLY A 38 8.94 5.21 -1.89
N PHE A 39 8.01 4.35 -2.32
CA PHE A 39 6.79 4.80 -2.98
C PHE A 39 5.93 5.63 -2.01
N LYS A 40 5.32 6.70 -2.52
CA LYS A 40 4.49 7.61 -1.73
C LYS A 40 3.02 7.23 -1.82
N ILE A 41 2.39 6.98 -0.68
CA ILE A 41 0.93 6.81 -0.56
C ILE A 41 0.43 7.94 0.35
N PHE A 42 -0.56 8.70 -0.11
CA PHE A 42 -1.04 9.90 0.60
C PHE A 42 0.07 10.92 0.93
N GLY A 43 1.11 10.97 0.10
CA GLY A 43 2.26 11.87 0.29
C GLY A 43 3.33 11.36 1.27
N GLU A 44 3.07 10.29 2.01
CA GLU A 44 4.00 9.68 2.95
C GLU A 44 4.83 8.58 2.31
N TYR A 45 6.12 8.52 2.65
CA TYR A 45 7.01 7.47 2.17
C TYR A 45 6.72 6.16 2.88
N ILE A 46 6.31 5.15 2.13
CA ILE A 46 6.07 3.83 2.70
C ILE A 46 7.40 3.08 2.85
N ILE A 47 7.67 2.70 4.09
CA ILE A 47 8.84 1.93 4.49
C ILE A 47 8.43 0.46 4.56
N GLY A 48 9.20 -0.40 3.90
CA GLY A 48 9.01 -1.84 3.96
C GLY A 48 10.04 -2.62 3.17
N VAL A 49 9.89 -3.94 3.18
CA VAL A 49 10.73 -4.85 2.40
C VAL A 49 10.10 -5.07 1.02
N PRO A 50 10.85 -4.88 -0.08
CA PRO A 50 10.30 -5.12 -1.41
C PRO A 50 9.91 -6.59 -1.60
N PRO A 51 8.85 -6.89 -2.38
CA PRO A 51 7.86 -5.93 -2.91
C PRO A 51 6.84 -5.53 -1.82
N ILE A 52 6.45 -4.26 -1.80
CA ILE A 52 5.39 -3.75 -0.91
C ILE A 52 4.06 -3.92 -1.62
N ALA A 53 3.15 -4.72 -1.05
CA ALA A 53 1.81 -4.89 -1.59
C ALA A 53 0.88 -3.76 -1.14
N VAL A 54 0.08 -3.25 -2.06
CA VAL A 54 -0.98 -2.28 -1.83
C VAL A 54 -2.22 -2.79 -2.53
N GLY A 55 -3.31 -2.92 -1.80
CA GLY A 55 -4.56 -3.46 -2.30
C GLY A 55 -5.66 -2.42 -2.44
N ILE A 56 -6.66 -2.75 -3.25
CA ILE A 56 -7.94 -2.06 -3.28
C ILE A 56 -9.03 -3.10 -3.00
N LYS A 57 -9.90 -2.79 -2.05
CA LYS A 57 -11.03 -3.63 -1.64
C LYS A 57 -12.29 -2.79 -1.49
N ASP A 58 -13.34 -3.11 -2.23
CA ASP A 58 -14.63 -2.39 -2.18
C ASP A 58 -14.48 -0.85 -2.29
N GLY A 59 -13.57 -0.36 -3.14
CA GLY A 59 -13.26 1.07 -3.24
C GLY A 59 -12.66 1.66 -1.96
N HIS A 60 -11.82 0.88 -1.29
CA HIS A 60 -10.96 1.31 -0.19
C HIS A 60 -9.54 0.84 -0.46
N LEU A 61 -8.59 1.74 -0.26
CA LEU A 61 -7.16 1.49 -0.32
C LEU A 61 -6.70 0.77 0.94
N VAL A 62 -5.99 -0.35 0.79
CA VAL A 62 -5.41 -1.12 1.87
C VAL A 62 -3.90 -1.15 1.70
N PHE A 63 -3.14 -0.64 2.66
CA PHE A 63 -1.69 -0.50 2.53
C PHE A 63 -0.95 -0.67 3.86
N PRO A 64 0.31 -1.14 3.82
CA PRO A 64 1.13 -1.22 5.02
C PRO A 64 1.66 0.17 5.38
N TYR A 65 1.62 0.50 6.67
CA TYR A 65 2.20 1.73 7.20
C TYR A 65 3.04 1.40 8.43
N THR A 66 4.33 1.75 8.38
CA THR A 66 5.30 1.38 9.41
C THR A 66 5.65 2.60 10.25
N LYS A 67 5.26 2.57 11.53
CA LYS A 67 5.69 3.57 12.50
C LYS A 67 6.95 3.07 13.24
N PRO A 68 8.04 3.85 13.33
CA PRO A 68 9.29 3.39 13.95
C PRO A 68 9.13 3.00 15.42
N CYS A 69 8.16 3.59 16.13
CA CYS A 69 7.89 3.35 17.54
C CYS A 69 6.88 2.21 17.81
N HIS A 70 6.03 1.84 16.86
CA HIS A 70 4.90 0.93 17.11
C HIS A 70 4.82 -0.26 16.13
N GLY A 71 5.75 -0.37 15.17
CA GLY A 71 5.81 -1.45 14.20
C GLY A 71 4.98 -1.20 12.94
N THR A 72 4.72 -2.28 12.19
CA THR A 72 3.98 -2.22 10.92
C THR A 72 2.49 -2.45 11.16
N PHE A 73 1.68 -1.61 10.52
CA PHE A 73 0.23 -1.64 10.52
C PHE A 73 -0.27 -1.90 9.12
N VAL A 74 -1.45 -2.49 9.00
CA VAL A 74 -2.21 -2.49 7.75
C VAL A 74 -3.38 -1.54 7.93
N LEU A 75 -3.38 -0.47 7.13
CA LEU A 75 -4.38 0.56 7.18
C LEU A 75 -5.34 0.41 6.00
N ARG A 76 -6.59 0.78 6.23
CA ARG A 76 -7.63 0.92 5.21
C ARG A 76 -8.13 2.35 5.18
N LEU A 77 -8.21 2.92 3.99
CA LEU A 77 -8.70 4.27 3.79
C LEU A 77 -9.47 4.39 2.48
N LYS A 78 -10.53 5.19 2.48
CA LYS A 78 -11.31 5.47 1.28
C LYS A 78 -10.86 6.78 0.65
N ASP A 79 -10.33 6.71 -0.56
CA ASP A 79 -9.98 7.90 -1.34
C ASP A 79 -9.93 7.54 -2.84
N GLN A 80 -10.93 8.02 -3.59
CA GLN A 80 -11.04 7.70 -5.02
C GLN A 80 -9.87 8.27 -5.83
N ALA A 81 -9.35 9.44 -5.47
CA ALA A 81 -8.27 10.08 -6.22
C ALA A 81 -6.95 9.32 -6.03
N GLU A 82 -6.67 8.87 -4.82
CA GLU A 82 -5.49 8.06 -4.52
C GLU A 82 -5.65 6.64 -5.10
N GLU A 83 -6.85 6.05 -5.08
CA GLU A 83 -7.13 4.75 -5.73
C GLU A 83 -6.78 4.78 -7.22
N ASP A 84 -7.27 5.79 -7.96
CA ASP A 84 -6.99 5.93 -9.38
C ASP A 84 -5.50 6.18 -9.65
N ARG A 85 -4.83 6.94 -8.79
CA ARG A 85 -3.38 7.15 -8.83
C ARG A 85 -2.63 5.83 -8.65
N ILE A 86 -3.02 5.00 -7.68
CA ILE A 86 -2.41 3.70 -7.39
C ILE A 86 -2.62 2.72 -8.54
N ARG A 87 -3.84 2.63 -9.09
CA ARG A 87 -4.12 1.80 -10.26
C ARG A 87 -3.25 2.19 -11.46
N LYS A 88 -3.09 3.49 -11.71
CA LYS A 88 -2.24 3.99 -12.80
C LYS A 88 -0.76 3.69 -12.55
N ALA A 89 -0.26 3.96 -11.34
CA ALA A 89 1.12 3.71 -10.96
C ALA A 89 1.47 2.22 -10.98
N GLY A 90 0.59 1.35 -10.47
CA GLY A 90 0.79 -0.09 -10.43
C GLY A 90 0.84 -0.72 -11.83
N LYS A 91 0.02 -0.23 -12.78
CA LYS A 91 0.11 -0.61 -14.20
C LYS A 91 1.45 -0.21 -14.80
N GLU A 92 1.93 1.00 -14.51
CA GLU A 92 3.22 1.49 -15.01
C GLU A 92 4.41 0.71 -14.44
N GLU A 93 4.37 0.36 -13.16
CA GLU A 93 5.41 -0.44 -12.49
C GLU A 93 5.45 -1.87 -13.04
N THR A 94 4.29 -2.44 -13.33
CA THR A 94 4.16 -3.74 -14.01
C THR A 94 4.79 -3.70 -15.40
N LEU A 95 4.48 -2.64 -16.18
CA LEU A 95 5.05 -2.42 -17.52
C LEU A 95 6.58 -2.24 -17.50
N LYS A 96 7.11 -1.50 -16.52
CA LYS A 96 8.57 -1.33 -16.32
C LYS A 96 9.24 -2.66 -16.01
N SER A 97 8.62 -3.48 -15.15
CA SER A 97 9.13 -4.81 -14.80
C SER A 97 9.18 -5.76 -16.00
N LEU A 98 8.21 -5.67 -16.92
CA LEU A 98 8.19 -6.42 -18.19
C LEU A 98 9.27 -5.94 -19.17
N LYS A 99 9.49 -4.62 -19.29
CA LYS A 99 10.49 -4.05 -20.20
C LYS A 99 11.93 -4.29 -19.75
N LYS A 100 12.18 -4.40 -18.44
CA LYS A 100 13.52 -4.65 -17.89
C LYS A 100 14.00 -6.10 -18.07
N LYS A 101 13.11 -7.02 -18.49
CA LYS A 101 13.43 -8.41 -18.78
C LYS A 101 13.88 -8.66 -20.24
N ARG A 102 13.98 -7.61 -21.06
CA ARG A 102 14.41 -7.67 -22.47
C ARG A 102 15.80 -7.09 -22.66
#